data_AF-A0AA88RSD6-F1
#
_entry.id   AF-A0AA88RSD6-F1
#
_cell.length_a   1.000
_cell.length_b   1.000
_cell.length_c   1.000
_cell.angle_alpha   90.00
_cell.angle_beta   90.00
_cell.angle_gamma   90.00
#
_symmetry.space_group_name_H-M   'P 1'
#
loop_
_entity.id
_entity.type
_entity.pdbx_description
1 polymer ?
#
loop_
_entity_poly.entity_id
_entity_poly.type
_entity_poly.pdbx_seq_one_letter_code
_entity_poly.pdbx_strand_id
1 'polypeptide(L)'
;MALRFPRPIAHAIWDPHFGQPAVEAFTRGGALGPVNIAYSGVYQWWYTIGLRTNEDLYTGALFLLFISAISLIAGWLHLQPKWKPSVSWFKNAESRLNHHLSGLFGVSSLAWTGHLVHVAIPGSRGEYVRWNNFLDVLPHPQGLGPLFTGQWNLYAQNPDSSSHLFGTSQGAGTAILTLLGGFHPQTQSLWLTDMAHHHLAIAFIFLIGLSSQKYNALLEENSEPTKCRRVTDDTSGKKSSKGKRSNIATPPKGAIRARHRVCFFNRYKAAKAATKKKKKQSVPLAPSTATFPEVMPIRPQSRRKAAGAAPTTSEAPSSP
;
A
#
# COMPACT_ATOMS: atom_id res chain seq x y z
N MET A 1 -17.40 36.61 19.62
CA MET A 1 -18.04 35.42 19.02
C MET A 1 -16.94 34.42 18.69
N ALA A 2 -16.76 33.37 19.50
CA ALA A 2 -15.70 32.39 19.24
C ALA A 2 -16.01 31.68 17.92
N LEU A 3 -15.09 31.74 16.96
CA LEU A 3 -15.13 30.93 15.74
C LEU A 3 -15.16 29.46 16.16
N ARG A 4 -16.37 28.87 16.23
CA ARG A 4 -16.52 27.43 16.43
C ARG A 4 -16.12 26.77 15.12
N PHE A 5 -14.94 26.16 15.11
CA PHE A 5 -14.57 25.22 14.06
C PHE A 5 -15.70 24.18 13.90
N PRO A 6 -16.14 23.89 12.66
CA PRO A 6 -17.19 22.92 12.43
C PRO A 6 -16.72 21.54 12.90
N ARG A 7 -17.54 20.88 13.72
CA ARG A 7 -17.26 19.50 14.15
C ARG A 7 -17.80 18.54 13.09
N PRO A 8 -16.99 17.59 12.58
CA PRO A 8 -17.44 16.59 11.61
C PRO A 8 -18.68 15.83 12.09
N ILE A 9 -19.69 15.67 11.23
CA ILE A 9 -20.93 14.96 11.54
C ILE A 9 -20.86 13.55 10.97
N ALA A 10 -21.22 12.54 11.75
CA ALA A 10 -21.29 11.16 11.28
C ALA A 10 -22.60 10.90 10.52
N HIS A 11 -23.73 11.08 11.19
CA HIS A 11 -25.07 10.93 10.64
C HIS A 11 -26.09 11.61 11.56
N ALA A 12 -27.30 11.83 11.05
CA ALA A 12 -28.44 12.26 11.84
C ALA A 12 -28.90 11.17 12.81
N ILE A 13 -29.42 11.58 13.96
CA ILE A 13 -30.08 10.69 14.93
C ILE A 13 -31.58 10.80 14.69
N TRP A 14 -32.22 9.67 14.46
CA TRP A 14 -33.67 9.55 14.45
C TRP A 14 -34.08 8.53 15.50
N ASP A 15 -34.45 9.02 16.69
CA ASP A 15 -34.93 8.20 17.80
C ASP A 15 -36.21 8.82 18.37
N PRO A 16 -37.38 8.21 18.14
CA PRO A 16 -38.67 8.75 18.59
C PRO A 16 -38.82 8.76 20.12
N HIS A 17 -37.94 8.09 20.87
CA HIS A 17 -37.97 8.09 22.33
C HIS A 17 -37.22 9.29 22.94
N PHE A 18 -36.52 10.09 22.12
CA PHE A 18 -35.84 11.28 22.61
C PHE A 18 -36.84 12.30 23.12
N GLY A 19 -36.77 12.62 24.41
CA GLY A 19 -37.39 13.82 24.94
C GLY A 19 -36.70 15.08 24.40
N GLN A 20 -37.40 16.21 24.45
CA GLN A 20 -36.89 17.50 23.98
C GLN A 20 -35.48 17.87 24.52
N PRO A 21 -35.14 17.60 25.80
CA PRO A 21 -33.79 17.87 26.29
C PRO A 21 -32.70 17.08 25.57
N ALA A 22 -32.99 15.84 25.16
CA ALA A 22 -32.07 15.02 24.39
C ALA A 22 -31.94 15.55 22.96
N VAL A 23 -33.05 15.95 22.33
CA VAL A 23 -33.04 16.56 20.98
C VAL A 23 -32.13 17.81 20.97
N GLU A 24 -32.31 18.71 21.93
CA GLU A 24 -31.48 19.91 22.06
C GLU A 24 -30.03 19.57 22.38
N ALA A 25 -29.81 18.63 23.30
CA ALA A 25 -28.46 18.21 23.67
C ALA A 25 -27.69 17.61 22.49
N PHE A 26 -28.33 16.87 21.58
CA PHE A 26 -27.68 16.25 20.42
C PHE A 26 -27.71 17.12 19.16
N THR A 27 -28.45 18.23 19.15
CA THR A 27 -28.41 19.22 18.07
C THR A 27 -27.13 20.06 18.19
N ARG A 28 -26.05 19.57 17.58
CA ARG A 28 -24.69 20.12 17.67
C ARG A 28 -24.07 20.30 16.30
N GLY A 29 -22.91 20.96 16.25
CA GLY A 29 -22.11 21.06 15.02
C GLY A 29 -22.70 21.97 13.93
N GLY A 30 -23.67 22.82 14.28
CA GLY A 30 -24.38 23.66 13.30
C GLY A 30 -25.49 22.94 12.54
N ALA A 31 -25.82 21.70 12.91
CA ALA A 31 -26.95 20.96 12.34
C ALA A 31 -28.30 21.50 12.82
N LEU A 32 -29.34 21.30 12.01
CA LEU A 32 -30.73 21.67 12.32
C LEU A 32 -31.44 20.66 13.23
N GLY A 33 -30.80 19.55 13.58
CA GLY A 33 -31.37 18.52 14.44
C GLY A 33 -30.30 17.61 15.07
N PRO A 34 -30.74 16.56 15.79
CA PRO A 34 -29.86 15.65 16.52
C PRO A 34 -28.86 14.94 15.60
N VAL A 35 -27.57 14.97 15.95
CA VAL A 35 -26.50 14.35 15.16
C VAL A 35 -25.44 13.68 16.05
N ASN A 36 -24.78 12.67 15.49
CA ASN A 36 -23.55 12.12 16.04
C ASN A 36 -22.32 12.85 15.48
N ILE A 37 -21.33 13.12 16.33
CA ILE A 37 -20.04 13.67 15.90
C ILE A 37 -19.14 12.53 15.39
N ALA A 38 -18.51 12.72 14.23
CA ALA A 38 -17.60 11.73 13.66
C ALA A 38 -16.21 11.82 14.30
N TYR A 39 -15.69 10.67 14.74
CA TYR A 39 -14.33 10.51 15.28
C TYR A 39 -13.48 9.51 14.46
N SER A 40 -13.98 9.04 13.32
CA SER A 40 -13.32 8.02 12.49
C SER A 40 -12.17 8.54 11.63
N GLY A 41 -12.02 9.87 11.48
CA GLY A 41 -10.99 10.48 10.65
C GLY A 41 -11.31 10.56 9.15
N VAL A 42 -12.49 10.09 8.72
CA VAL A 42 -12.85 10.03 7.28
C VAL A 42 -12.91 11.40 6.61
N TYR A 43 -13.27 12.45 7.35
CA TYR A 43 -13.27 13.83 6.83
C TYR A 43 -11.86 14.28 6.47
N GLN A 44 -10.89 14.04 7.34
CA GLN A 44 -9.48 14.40 7.12
C GLN A 44 -8.91 13.61 5.93
N TRP A 45 -9.22 12.32 5.85
CA TRP A 45 -8.76 11.47 4.75
C TRP A 45 -9.35 11.91 3.40
N TRP A 46 -10.68 12.01 3.30
CA TRP A 46 -11.37 12.42 2.07
C TRP A 46 -10.96 13.81 1.61
N TYR A 47 -10.81 14.75 2.54
CA TYR A 47 -10.32 16.09 2.23
C TYR A 47 -8.87 16.05 1.72
N THR A 48 -8.00 15.23 2.31
CA THR A 48 -6.61 15.12 1.86
C THR A 48 -6.50 14.56 0.44
N ILE A 49 -7.32 13.56 0.08
CA ILE A 49 -7.29 12.92 -1.25
C ILE A 49 -8.08 13.70 -2.32
N GLY A 50 -8.65 14.86 -1.98
CA GLY A 50 -9.23 15.79 -2.97
C GLY A 50 -10.75 15.84 -3.07
N LEU A 51 -11.50 15.17 -2.17
CA LEU A 51 -12.96 15.31 -2.12
C LEU A 51 -13.32 16.65 -1.47
N ARG A 52 -14.23 17.38 -2.10
CA ARG A 52 -14.59 18.77 -1.73
C ARG A 52 -16.09 18.97 -1.58
N THR A 53 -16.91 18.15 -2.24
CA THR A 53 -18.36 18.32 -2.29
C THR A 53 -19.09 17.07 -1.82
N ASN A 54 -20.38 17.23 -1.47
CA ASN A 54 -21.26 16.09 -1.18
C ASN A 54 -21.47 15.21 -2.43
N GLU A 55 -21.40 15.79 -3.63
CA GLU A 55 -21.50 15.06 -4.88
C GLU A 55 -20.33 14.09 -5.09
N ASP A 56 -19.10 14.49 -4.71
CA ASP A 56 -17.93 13.60 -4.74
C ASP A 56 -18.17 12.36 -3.85
N LEU A 57 -18.69 12.59 -2.65
CA LEU A 57 -19.00 11.53 -1.68
C LEU A 57 -20.13 10.63 -2.17
N TYR A 58 -21.19 11.21 -2.72
CA TYR A 58 -22.34 10.48 -3.24
C TYR A 58 -21.96 9.59 -4.43
N THR A 59 -21.19 10.13 -5.38
CA THR A 59 -20.69 9.38 -6.53
C THR A 59 -19.77 8.24 -6.09
N GLY A 60 -18.87 8.51 -5.13
CA GLY A 60 -18.02 7.47 -4.54
C GLY A 60 -18.81 6.36 -3.85
N ALA A 61 -19.87 6.69 -3.13
CA ALA A 61 -20.74 5.71 -2.47
C ALA A 61 -21.47 4.82 -3.49
N LEU A 62 -22.03 5.41 -4.55
CA LEU A 62 -22.66 4.64 -5.64
C LEU A 62 -21.65 3.74 -6.37
N PHE A 63 -20.43 4.22 -6.60
CA PHE A 63 -19.36 3.42 -7.18
C PHE A 63 -19.02 2.20 -6.32
N LEU A 64 -18.85 2.37 -5.00
CA LEU A 64 -18.58 1.26 -4.09
C LEU A 64 -19.76 0.27 -4.00
N LEU A 65 -20.99 0.76 -4.05
CA LEU A 65 -22.19 -0.10 -4.11
C LEU A 65 -22.19 -0.94 -5.40
N PHE A 66 -21.84 -0.34 -6.53
CA PHE A 66 -21.73 -1.03 -7.82
C PHE A 66 -20.62 -2.11 -7.80
N ILE A 67 -19.44 -1.80 -7.27
CA ILE A 67 -18.34 -2.79 -7.12
C ILE A 67 -18.73 -3.92 -6.15
N SER A 68 -19.48 -3.61 -5.08
CA SER A 68 -20.03 -4.61 -4.17
C SER A 68 -20.97 -5.58 -4.90
N ALA A 69 -21.89 -5.05 -5.71
CA ALA A 69 -22.79 -5.87 -6.53
C ALA A 69 -22.02 -6.77 -7.52
N ILE A 70 -21.01 -6.23 -8.22
CA ILE A 70 -20.13 -7.01 -9.11
C ILE A 70 -19.44 -8.15 -8.32
N SER A 71 -18.93 -7.85 -7.13
CA SER A 71 -18.21 -8.83 -6.31
C SER A 71 -19.11 -9.98 -5.85
N LEU A 72 -20.37 -9.68 -5.50
CA LEU A 72 -21.37 -10.69 -5.16
C LEU A 72 -21.74 -11.56 -6.38
N ILE A 73 -21.93 -10.94 -7.55
CA ILE A 73 -22.21 -11.67 -8.80
C ILE A 73 -21.02 -12.55 -9.19
N ALA A 74 -19.79 -12.05 -9.07
CA ALA A 74 -18.59 -12.82 -9.34
C ALA A 74 -18.45 -14.02 -8.38
N GLY A 75 -18.76 -13.83 -7.10
CA GLY A 75 -18.80 -14.90 -6.11
C GLY A 75 -19.80 -15.99 -6.49
N TRP A 76 -21.04 -15.61 -6.82
CA TRP A 76 -22.06 -16.54 -7.30
C TRP A 76 -21.67 -17.23 -8.61
N LEU A 77 -21.06 -16.49 -9.55
CA LEU A 77 -20.62 -17.01 -10.84
C LEU A 77 -19.57 -18.12 -10.66
N HIS A 78 -18.60 -17.91 -9.78
CA HIS A 78 -17.55 -18.90 -9.49
C HIS A 78 -18.04 -20.14 -8.71
N LEU A 79 -19.30 -20.17 -8.28
CA LEU A 79 -19.96 -21.37 -7.77
C LEU A 79 -20.66 -22.18 -8.88
N GLN A 80 -20.91 -21.59 -10.04
CA GLN A 80 -21.57 -22.29 -11.15
C GLN A 80 -20.68 -23.40 -11.72
N PRO A 81 -21.22 -24.58 -12.10
CA PRO A 81 -20.43 -25.72 -12.53
C PRO A 81 -19.42 -25.43 -13.66
N LYS A 82 -19.78 -24.53 -14.59
CA LYS A 82 -18.92 -24.14 -15.72
C LYS A 82 -17.71 -23.28 -15.31
N TRP A 83 -17.81 -22.51 -14.23
CA TRP A 83 -16.83 -21.50 -13.83
C TRP A 83 -16.13 -21.79 -12.50
N LYS A 84 -16.42 -22.96 -11.92
CA LYS A 84 -15.85 -23.43 -10.66
C LYS A 84 -14.33 -23.67 -10.82
N PRO A 85 -13.46 -22.97 -10.08
CA PRO A 85 -12.03 -23.17 -10.18
C PRO A 85 -11.61 -24.57 -9.69
N SER A 86 -10.59 -25.14 -10.34
CA SER A 86 -10.02 -26.43 -9.93
C SER A 86 -9.16 -26.29 -8.67
N VAL A 87 -8.89 -27.41 -8.00
CA VAL A 87 -7.97 -27.43 -6.84
C VAL A 87 -6.54 -27.02 -7.22
N SER A 88 -6.09 -27.32 -8.44
CA SER A 88 -4.77 -26.90 -8.92
C SER A 88 -4.65 -25.38 -9.07
N TRP A 89 -5.73 -24.70 -9.46
CA TRP A 89 -5.78 -23.23 -9.51
C TRP A 89 -5.53 -22.60 -8.13
N PHE A 90 -6.21 -23.10 -7.08
CA PHE A 90 -6.02 -22.61 -5.71
C PHE A 90 -4.61 -22.89 -5.15
N LYS A 91 -3.95 -23.96 -5.62
CA LYS A 91 -2.60 -24.35 -5.21
C LYS A 91 -1.48 -23.65 -5.98
N ASN A 92 -1.80 -22.87 -7.02
CA ASN A 92 -0.80 -22.12 -7.78
C ASN A 92 -0.36 -20.87 -7.01
N ALA A 93 0.51 -21.08 -6.01
CA ALA A 93 1.02 -20.02 -5.15
C ALA A 93 1.87 -19.00 -5.91
N GLU A 94 2.64 -19.44 -6.92
CA GLU A 94 3.48 -18.56 -7.73
C GLU A 94 2.63 -17.57 -8.52
N SER A 95 1.61 -18.05 -9.23
CA SER A 95 0.70 -17.17 -9.97
C SER A 95 0.00 -16.20 -9.03
N ARG A 96 -0.53 -16.68 -7.90
CA ARG A 96 -1.21 -15.82 -6.92
C ARG A 96 -0.28 -14.74 -6.35
N LEU A 97 0.93 -15.12 -5.95
CA LEU A 97 1.92 -14.19 -5.41
C LEU A 97 2.31 -13.14 -6.45
N ASN A 98 2.58 -13.54 -7.69
CA ASN A 98 2.93 -12.61 -8.76
C ASN A 98 1.81 -11.62 -9.05
N HIS A 99 0.57 -12.09 -9.23
CA HIS A 99 -0.57 -11.20 -9.51
C HIS A 99 -0.90 -10.30 -8.31
N HIS A 100 -0.67 -10.75 -7.07
CA HIS A 100 -0.87 -9.91 -5.90
C HIS A 100 0.23 -8.84 -5.77
N LEU A 101 1.50 -9.23 -5.90
CA LEU A 101 2.60 -8.28 -5.77
C LEU A 101 2.61 -7.28 -6.92
N SER A 102 2.62 -7.72 -8.18
CA SER A 102 2.69 -6.80 -9.31
C SER A 102 1.35 -6.15 -9.63
N GLY A 103 0.27 -6.93 -9.70
CA GLY A 103 -1.07 -6.44 -10.03
C GLY A 103 -1.71 -5.70 -8.86
N LEU A 104 -2.04 -6.44 -7.79
CA LEU A 104 -2.80 -5.87 -6.68
C LEU A 104 -2.03 -4.77 -5.93
N PHE A 105 -0.72 -4.89 -5.72
CA PHE A 105 0.05 -3.85 -5.01
C PHE A 105 0.75 -2.89 -5.97
N GLY A 106 1.48 -3.39 -6.96
CA GLY A 106 2.22 -2.55 -7.91
C GLY A 106 1.31 -1.63 -8.74
N VAL A 107 0.37 -2.20 -9.48
CA VAL A 107 -0.55 -1.42 -10.32
C VAL A 107 -1.47 -0.53 -9.48
N SER A 108 -1.99 -1.02 -8.35
CA SER A 108 -2.83 -0.16 -7.47
C SER A 108 -2.05 1.00 -6.86
N SER A 109 -0.78 0.80 -6.46
CA SER A 109 0.05 1.90 -5.95
C SER A 109 0.39 2.91 -7.05
N LEU A 110 0.64 2.45 -8.28
CA LEU A 110 0.85 3.33 -9.43
C LEU A 110 -0.41 4.14 -9.74
N ALA A 111 -1.57 3.49 -9.75
CA ALA A 111 -2.86 4.16 -9.94
C ALA A 111 -3.14 5.17 -8.82
N TRP A 112 -2.76 4.84 -7.58
CA TRP A 112 -2.87 5.77 -6.45
C TRP A 112 -1.94 6.97 -6.58
N THR A 113 -0.71 6.81 -7.05
CA THR A 113 0.15 7.95 -7.44
C THR A 113 -0.54 8.81 -8.49
N GLY A 114 -1.12 8.19 -9.53
CA GLY A 114 -1.89 8.91 -10.55
C GLY A 114 -3.02 9.74 -9.93
N HIS A 115 -3.80 9.16 -9.02
CA HIS A 115 -4.85 9.90 -8.30
C HIS A 115 -4.28 11.06 -7.46
N LEU A 116 -3.19 10.84 -6.73
CA LEU A 116 -2.58 11.90 -5.92
C LEU A 116 -2.06 13.06 -6.78
N VAL A 117 -1.37 12.75 -7.88
CA VAL A 117 -0.78 13.73 -8.80
C VAL A 117 -1.84 14.51 -9.58
N HIS A 118 -2.90 13.85 -10.04
CA HIS A 118 -3.89 14.48 -10.92
C HIS A 118 -5.12 15.04 -10.18
N VAL A 119 -5.40 14.62 -8.95
CA VAL A 119 -6.62 15.04 -8.22
C VAL A 119 -6.28 15.64 -6.87
N ALA A 120 -5.53 14.92 -6.02
CA ALA A 120 -5.31 15.35 -4.64
C ALA A 120 -4.40 16.59 -4.55
N ILE A 121 -3.28 16.60 -5.28
CA ILE A 121 -2.34 17.73 -5.31
C ILE A 121 -3.01 18.98 -5.89
N PRO A 122 -3.65 18.96 -7.09
CA PRO A 122 -4.42 20.10 -7.57
C PRO A 122 -5.50 20.55 -6.58
N GLY A 123 -6.25 19.60 -6.00
CA GLY A 123 -7.25 19.89 -4.97
C GLY A 123 -6.69 20.54 -3.71
N SER A 124 -5.43 20.26 -3.35
CA SER A 124 -4.72 20.91 -2.25
C SER A 124 -4.23 22.32 -2.59
N ARG A 125 -4.17 22.67 -3.88
CA ARG A 125 -3.79 23.99 -4.42
C ARG A 125 -4.98 24.84 -4.85
N GLY A 126 -6.19 24.42 -4.50
CA GLY A 126 -7.43 25.14 -4.83
C GLY A 126 -7.94 24.92 -6.25
N GLU A 127 -7.37 23.96 -6.99
CA GLU A 127 -7.85 23.58 -8.32
C GLU A 127 -8.90 22.47 -8.23
N TYR A 128 -9.87 22.49 -9.15
CA TYR A 128 -10.94 21.50 -9.20
C TYR A 128 -10.78 20.60 -10.44
N VAL A 129 -10.28 19.38 -10.21
CA VAL A 129 -10.07 18.37 -11.26
C VAL A 129 -10.99 17.17 -11.02
N ARG A 130 -11.86 16.87 -11.98
CA ARG A 130 -12.86 15.78 -11.96
C ARG A 130 -12.98 15.17 -13.34
N TRP A 131 -13.80 14.11 -13.47
CA TRP A 131 -13.96 13.35 -14.71
C TRP A 131 -14.29 14.19 -15.95
N ASN A 132 -14.98 15.32 -15.78
CA ASN A 132 -15.35 16.22 -16.89
C ASN A 132 -14.19 17.06 -17.44
N ASN A 133 -13.09 17.27 -16.70
CA ASN A 133 -11.95 18.07 -17.13
C ASN A 133 -10.58 17.40 -16.90
N PHE A 134 -10.55 16.18 -16.36
CA PHE A 134 -9.33 15.44 -16.01
C PHE A 134 -8.36 15.27 -17.19
N LEU A 135 -8.88 15.16 -18.41
CA LEU A 135 -8.08 14.97 -19.62
C LEU A 135 -7.50 16.29 -20.18
N ASP A 136 -8.02 17.44 -19.73
CA ASP A 136 -7.66 18.76 -20.25
C ASP A 136 -6.72 19.51 -19.29
N VAL A 137 -6.66 19.11 -18.01
CA VAL A 137 -5.82 19.74 -16.99
C VAL A 137 -4.51 18.96 -16.83
N LEU A 138 -3.39 19.62 -17.10
CA LEU A 138 -2.07 19.05 -16.88
C LEU A 138 -1.73 19.06 -15.37
N PRO A 139 -1.26 17.94 -14.79
CA PRO A 139 -0.83 17.92 -13.38
C PRO A 139 0.49 18.69 -13.15
N HIS A 140 1.26 18.94 -14.20
CA HIS A 140 2.51 19.69 -14.16
C HIS A 140 2.62 20.59 -15.41
N PRO A 141 3.11 21.84 -15.30
CA PRO A 141 3.12 22.78 -16.42
C PRO A 141 3.85 22.29 -17.69
N GLN A 142 4.88 21.46 -17.52
CA GLN A 142 5.66 20.89 -18.63
C GLN A 142 5.11 19.56 -19.16
N GLY A 143 3.95 19.12 -18.67
CA GLY A 143 3.33 17.85 -19.05
C GLY A 143 4.28 16.67 -18.88
N LEU A 144 4.23 15.73 -19.82
CA LEU A 144 5.09 14.54 -19.84
C LEU A 144 6.47 14.76 -20.50
N GLY A 145 6.77 15.95 -21.02
CA GLY A 145 8.05 16.24 -21.69
C GLY A 145 9.27 15.82 -20.86
N PRO A 146 9.41 16.28 -19.61
CA PRO A 146 10.50 15.90 -18.72
C PRO A 146 10.62 14.39 -18.45
N LEU A 147 9.50 13.64 -18.50
CA LEU A 147 9.51 12.20 -18.31
C LEU A 147 10.28 11.51 -19.44
N PHE A 148 9.98 11.87 -20.69
CA PHE A 148 10.57 11.24 -21.87
C PHE A 148 11.98 11.73 -22.20
N THR A 149 12.35 12.94 -21.78
CA THR A 149 13.71 13.48 -21.94
C THR A 149 14.66 13.07 -20.81
N GLY A 150 14.16 12.37 -19.78
CA GLY A 150 14.95 11.94 -18.62
C GLY A 150 15.24 13.05 -17.59
N GLN A 151 14.62 14.22 -17.73
CA GLN A 151 14.79 15.37 -16.84
C GLN A 151 13.81 15.32 -15.64
N TRP A 152 13.78 14.18 -14.94
CA TRP A 152 12.77 13.91 -13.91
C TRP A 152 12.86 14.84 -12.69
N ASN A 153 14.03 15.46 -12.47
CA ASN A 153 14.23 16.44 -11.41
C ASN A 153 13.31 17.66 -11.55
N LEU A 154 12.83 17.98 -12.74
CA LEU A 154 11.90 19.09 -12.98
C LEU A 154 10.58 18.91 -12.22
N TYR A 155 10.10 17.67 -12.04
CA TYR A 155 8.88 17.38 -11.29
C TYR A 155 8.99 17.62 -9.77
N ALA A 156 10.20 17.82 -9.26
CA ALA A 156 10.48 18.11 -7.85
C ALA A 156 10.72 19.61 -7.58
N GLN A 157 10.75 20.44 -8.62
CA GLN A 157 11.05 21.86 -8.48
C GLN A 157 9.83 22.66 -8.03
N ASN A 158 10.08 23.71 -7.25
CA ASN A 158 9.06 24.60 -6.68
C ASN A 158 8.00 23.82 -5.87
N PRO A 159 8.39 23.21 -4.73
CA PRO A 159 7.42 22.63 -3.81
C PRO A 159 6.49 23.69 -3.23
N ASP A 160 5.38 23.25 -2.65
CA ASP A 160 4.50 24.13 -1.87
C ASP A 160 5.30 24.79 -0.74
N SER A 161 5.10 26.09 -0.55
CA SER A 161 5.86 26.88 0.42
C SER A 161 5.47 26.53 1.87
N SER A 162 6.30 26.91 2.84
CA SER A 162 5.98 26.76 4.28
C SER A 162 4.75 27.57 4.71
N SER A 163 4.40 28.61 3.94
CA SER A 163 3.21 29.45 4.13
C SER A 163 2.02 29.03 3.26
N HIS A 164 2.10 27.89 2.56
CA HIS A 164 1.00 27.39 1.73
C HIS A 164 -0.27 27.20 2.57
N LEU A 165 -1.41 27.66 2.04
CA LEU A 165 -2.71 27.41 2.65
C LEU A 165 -3.44 26.30 1.90
N PHE A 166 -3.54 25.13 2.54
CA PHE A 166 -4.11 23.91 1.97
C PHE A 166 -5.56 24.12 1.50
N GLY A 167 -5.81 23.76 0.25
CA GLY A 167 -7.08 23.96 -0.46
C GLY A 167 -7.16 25.29 -1.21
N THR A 168 -6.07 26.06 -1.30
CA THR A 168 -6.01 27.35 -2.00
C THR A 168 -4.74 27.46 -2.83
N SER A 169 -4.69 28.42 -3.76
CA SER A 169 -3.49 28.69 -4.56
C SER A 169 -2.42 29.52 -3.82
N GLN A 170 -2.71 29.99 -2.60
CA GLN A 170 -1.81 30.87 -1.86
C GLN A 170 -0.60 30.09 -1.33
N GLY A 171 0.58 30.44 -1.84
CA GLY A 171 1.83 29.75 -1.49
C GLY A 171 1.98 28.36 -2.10
N ALA A 172 1.12 27.99 -3.06
CA ALA A 172 1.18 26.73 -3.79
C ALA A 172 2.37 26.73 -4.77
N GLY A 173 3.01 25.57 -4.89
CA GLY A 173 4.08 25.33 -5.85
C GLY A 173 3.58 24.59 -7.10
N THR A 174 4.51 24.07 -7.89
CA THR A 174 4.23 23.25 -9.08
C THR A 174 4.74 21.82 -8.97
N ALA A 175 5.59 21.51 -7.99
CA ALA A 175 6.15 20.17 -7.83
C ALA A 175 5.04 19.11 -7.70
N ILE A 176 5.24 17.93 -8.27
CA ILE A 176 4.33 16.79 -8.13
C ILE A 176 4.96 15.59 -7.43
N LEU A 177 6.29 15.53 -7.36
CA LEU A 177 7.04 14.45 -6.74
C LEU A 177 8.22 15.04 -5.96
N THR A 178 8.19 14.98 -4.63
CA THR A 178 9.24 15.56 -3.78
C THR A 178 9.78 14.55 -2.77
N LEU A 179 10.78 14.96 -1.99
CA LEU A 179 11.29 14.20 -0.85
C LEU A 179 11.71 15.18 0.25
N LEU A 180 10.77 16.04 0.66
CA LEU A 180 11.03 17.13 1.61
C LEU A 180 11.25 16.59 3.03
N GLY A 181 10.44 15.60 3.43
CA GLY A 181 10.37 15.13 4.80
C GLY A 181 9.67 16.12 5.74
N GLY A 182 9.49 15.70 6.99
CA GLY A 182 8.78 16.49 8.00
C GLY A 182 7.29 16.65 7.71
N PHE A 183 6.72 17.78 8.12
CA PHE A 183 5.29 18.05 8.02
C PHE A 183 5.01 19.42 7.41
N HIS A 184 3.90 19.50 6.68
CA HIS A 184 3.36 20.75 6.17
C HIS A 184 2.96 21.67 7.35
N PRO A 185 3.51 22.88 7.49
CA PRO A 185 3.39 23.68 8.71
C PRO A 185 1.96 24.07 9.11
N GLN A 186 1.05 24.21 8.14
CA GLN A 186 -0.36 24.51 8.44
C GLN A 186 -1.15 23.26 8.86
N THR A 187 -1.12 22.19 8.06
CA THR A 187 -1.94 20.99 8.28
C THR A 187 -1.36 20.03 9.31
N GLN A 188 -0.06 20.17 9.63
CA GLN A 188 0.70 19.26 10.48
C GLN A 188 0.65 17.80 9.98
N SER A 189 0.53 17.62 8.66
CA SER A 189 0.49 16.32 7.97
C SER A 189 1.68 16.16 7.04
N LEU A 190 1.89 14.95 6.52
CA LEU A 190 2.88 14.71 5.46
C LEU A 190 2.54 15.53 4.21
N TRP A 191 3.56 15.88 3.43
CA TRP A 191 3.40 16.54 2.13
C TRP A 191 2.75 15.58 1.12
N LEU A 192 1.75 16.06 0.37
CA LEU A 192 1.07 15.26 -0.66
C LEU A 192 2.03 14.80 -1.77
N THR A 193 2.98 15.65 -2.15
CA THR A 193 4.02 15.36 -3.14
C THR A 193 5.01 14.29 -2.67
N ASP A 194 5.31 14.24 -1.36
CA ASP A 194 6.11 13.16 -0.76
C ASP A 194 5.32 11.84 -0.73
N MET A 195 4.02 11.88 -0.39
CA MET A 195 3.16 10.70 -0.45
C MET A 195 3.01 10.16 -1.89
N ALA A 196 2.85 11.05 -2.88
CA ALA A 196 2.79 10.67 -4.29
C ALA A 196 4.09 9.99 -4.76
N HIS A 197 5.23 10.56 -4.41
CA HIS A 197 6.54 9.98 -4.70
C HIS A 197 6.75 8.65 -3.98
N HIS A 198 6.37 8.54 -2.71
CA HIS A 198 6.42 7.27 -1.97
C HIS A 198 5.65 6.17 -2.69
N HIS A 199 4.40 6.44 -3.09
CA HIS A 199 3.57 5.47 -3.81
C HIS A 199 4.15 5.10 -5.19
N LEU A 200 4.79 6.05 -5.86
CA LEU A 200 5.45 5.79 -7.15
C LEU A 200 6.64 4.86 -6.95
N ALA A 201 7.49 5.15 -5.95
CA ALA A 201 8.66 4.34 -5.64
C ALA A 201 8.28 2.90 -5.27
N ILE A 202 7.30 2.71 -4.37
CA ILE A 202 6.85 1.35 -4.00
C ILE A 202 6.17 0.64 -5.17
N ALA A 203 5.48 1.35 -6.07
CA ALA A 203 4.92 0.75 -7.27
C ALA A 203 6.01 0.13 -8.14
N PHE A 204 7.12 0.85 -8.39
CA PHE A 204 8.27 0.30 -9.12
C PHE A 204 8.88 -0.91 -8.42
N ILE A 205 8.99 -0.91 -7.09
CA ILE A 205 9.49 -2.06 -6.31
C ILE A 205 8.59 -3.29 -6.52
N PHE A 206 7.27 -3.12 -6.46
CA PHE A 206 6.32 -4.21 -6.61
C PHE A 206 6.21 -4.72 -8.06
N LEU A 207 6.34 -3.84 -9.05
CA LEU A 207 6.29 -4.19 -10.47
C LEU A 207 7.58 -4.87 -10.95
N ILE A 208 8.75 -4.33 -10.61
CA ILE A 208 10.06 -4.78 -11.12
C ILE A 208 10.74 -5.74 -10.13
N GLY A 209 10.84 -5.37 -8.85
CA GLY A 209 11.65 -6.08 -7.87
C GLY A 209 11.10 -7.46 -7.48
N LEU A 210 9.77 -7.65 -7.53
CA LEU A 210 9.11 -8.89 -7.08
C LEU A 210 8.54 -9.75 -8.20
N SER A 211 8.51 -9.24 -9.44
CA SER A 211 8.26 -10.07 -10.63
C SER A 211 9.42 -11.02 -10.92
N SER A 212 10.60 -10.80 -10.31
CA SER A 212 11.76 -11.70 -10.34
C SER A 212 11.50 -13.10 -9.78
N GLN A 213 10.39 -13.36 -9.09
CA GLN A 213 9.97 -14.74 -8.76
C GLN A 213 9.72 -15.56 -10.04
N LYS A 214 9.18 -14.97 -11.12
CA LYS A 214 9.09 -15.63 -12.44
C LYS A 214 10.47 -15.93 -13.03
N TYR A 215 11.42 -15.01 -12.90
CA TYR A 215 12.78 -15.22 -13.42
C TYR A 215 13.51 -16.33 -12.68
N ASN A 216 13.41 -16.36 -11.35
CA ASN A 216 13.99 -17.43 -10.54
C ASN A 216 13.29 -18.78 -10.76
N ALA A 217 11.96 -18.81 -10.93
CA ALA A 217 11.23 -20.04 -11.25
C ALA A 217 11.61 -20.58 -12.65
N LEU A 218 11.74 -19.72 -13.66
CA LEU A 218 12.20 -20.11 -14.99
C LEU A 218 13.68 -20.55 -15.00
N LEU A 219 14.53 -19.93 -14.17
CA LEU A 219 15.91 -20.38 -13.99
C LEU A 219 15.97 -21.72 -13.25
N GLU A 220 15.11 -21.95 -12.24
CA GLU A 220 15.02 -23.24 -11.54
C GLU A 220 14.50 -24.36 -12.46
N GLU A 221 13.45 -24.11 -13.25
CA GLU A 221 12.89 -25.07 -14.22
C GLU A 221 13.90 -25.43 -15.33
N ASN A 222 14.68 -24.45 -15.82
CA ASN A 222 15.76 -24.70 -16.79
C ASN A 222 17.03 -25.28 -16.15
N SER A 223 17.13 -25.31 -14.81
CA SER A 223 18.27 -25.86 -14.07
C SER A 223 18.08 -27.28 -13.56
N GLU A 224 16.87 -27.85 -13.62
CA GLU A 224 16.71 -29.30 -13.50
C GLU A 224 17.14 -29.93 -14.84
N PRO A 225 18.33 -30.57 -14.93
CA PRO A 225 18.64 -31.32 -16.12
C PRO A 225 17.61 -32.43 -16.23
N THR A 226 16.98 -32.52 -17.41
CA THR A 226 16.41 -33.72 -18.01
C THR A 226 17.22 -34.97 -17.63
N LYS A 227 16.96 -35.55 -16.45
CA LYS A 227 17.60 -36.78 -15.98
C LYS A 227 16.53 -37.80 -15.64
N CYS A 228 15.64 -38.00 -16.60
CA CYS A 228 14.87 -39.21 -16.80
C CYS A 228 14.57 -39.39 -18.29
N ARG A 229 15.58 -39.20 -19.16
CA ARG A 229 15.51 -39.74 -20.53
C ARG A 229 16.11 -41.14 -20.49
N ARG A 230 15.23 -42.11 -20.73
CA ARG A 230 15.43 -43.55 -20.83
C ARG A 230 16.58 -43.85 -21.80
N VAL A 231 17.69 -44.39 -21.30
CA VAL A 231 18.64 -45.14 -22.14
C VAL A 231 18.23 -46.60 -22.01
N THR A 232 17.45 -47.07 -22.98
CA THR A 232 17.26 -48.49 -23.22
C THR A 232 17.78 -48.76 -24.62
N ASP A 233 18.70 -49.73 -24.66
CA ASP A 233 19.13 -50.55 -25.79
C ASP A 233 19.98 -49.89 -26.87
N ASP A 234 21.29 -50.14 -26.76
CA ASP A 234 22.09 -50.47 -27.94
C ASP A 234 23.23 -51.45 -27.58
N THR A 235 22.85 -52.68 -27.24
CA THR A 235 23.76 -53.83 -27.29
C THR A 235 22.97 -55.12 -27.53
N SER A 236 22.72 -55.46 -28.80
CA SER A 236 22.55 -56.87 -29.16
C SER A 236 23.18 -57.19 -30.51
N GLY A 237 24.42 -57.68 -30.44
CA GLY A 237 24.98 -58.53 -31.47
C GLY A 237 24.13 -59.80 -31.58
N LYS A 238 23.80 -60.17 -32.82
CA LYS A 238 23.13 -61.42 -33.18
C LYS A 238 23.92 -62.64 -32.69
N LYS A 239 23.27 -63.49 -31.90
CA LYS A 239 23.38 -64.97 -31.74
C LYS A 239 22.52 -65.30 -30.49
N SER A 240 21.61 -66.26 -30.43
CA SER A 240 21.72 -67.65 -30.86
C SER A 240 20.33 -68.35 -30.81
N SER A 241 20.30 -69.55 -31.37
CA SER A 241 19.21 -70.50 -31.52
C SER A 241 18.46 -70.92 -30.24
N LYS A 242 17.16 -71.23 -30.45
CA LYS A 242 16.32 -72.31 -29.88
C LYS A 242 16.71 -72.91 -28.50
N GLY A 243 15.77 -72.88 -27.55
CA GLY A 243 15.75 -73.84 -26.43
C GLY A 243 14.75 -73.58 -25.30
N LYS A 244 13.59 -74.25 -25.38
CA LYS A 244 12.68 -74.79 -24.32
C LYS A 244 12.49 -74.09 -22.95
N ARG A 245 11.19 -73.86 -22.67
CA ARG A 245 10.39 -74.05 -21.41
C ARG A 245 10.95 -73.54 -20.06
N SER A 246 10.21 -72.62 -19.43
CA SER A 246 9.36 -72.88 -18.24
C SER A 246 8.82 -71.58 -17.62
N ASN A 247 7.70 -71.70 -16.91
CA ASN A 247 6.93 -70.65 -16.24
C ASN A 247 7.78 -69.72 -15.36
N ILE A 248 7.55 -68.39 -15.41
CA ILE A 248 8.07 -67.45 -14.40
C ILE A 248 6.99 -66.46 -13.93
N ALA A 249 6.87 -66.48 -12.61
CA ALA A 249 6.01 -65.75 -11.70
C ALA A 249 5.95 -64.22 -11.87
N THR A 250 4.80 -63.67 -11.48
CA THR A 250 4.60 -62.27 -11.09
C THR A 250 5.60 -61.83 -10.01
N PRO A 251 6.25 -60.64 -10.12
CA PRO A 251 7.19 -60.19 -9.12
C PRO A 251 6.47 -59.71 -7.84
N PRO A 252 7.09 -59.85 -6.65
CA PRO A 252 6.44 -59.54 -5.39
C PRO A 252 6.32 -58.03 -5.15
N LYS A 253 5.25 -57.63 -4.46
CA LYS A 253 4.85 -56.24 -4.11
C LYS A 253 5.89 -55.44 -3.26
N GLY A 254 7.08 -55.99 -3.00
CA GLY A 254 8.16 -55.36 -2.24
C GLY A 254 9.06 -54.40 -3.05
N ALA A 255 9.19 -54.58 -4.37
CA ALA A 255 10.13 -53.81 -5.18
C ALA A 255 9.70 -52.35 -5.45
N ILE A 256 8.40 -52.07 -5.40
CA ILE A 256 7.83 -50.73 -5.65
C ILE A 256 8.00 -49.83 -4.40
N ARG A 257 7.93 -50.41 -3.20
CA ARG A 257 8.06 -49.67 -1.92
C ARG A 257 9.50 -49.22 -1.63
N ALA A 258 10.51 -49.96 -2.10
CA ALA A 258 11.91 -49.57 -1.96
C ALA A 258 12.28 -48.39 -2.87
N ARG A 259 11.73 -48.32 -4.09
CA ARG A 259 12.02 -47.28 -5.08
C ARG A 259 11.49 -45.89 -4.70
N HIS A 260 10.32 -45.81 -4.06
CA HIS A 260 9.80 -44.54 -3.50
C HIS A 260 10.62 -44.04 -2.31
N ARG A 261 11.16 -44.93 -1.46
CA ARG A 261 11.97 -44.52 -0.31
C ARG A 261 13.31 -43.90 -0.71
N VAL A 262 13.96 -44.40 -1.75
CA VAL A 262 15.26 -43.88 -2.21
C VAL A 262 15.13 -42.47 -2.81
N CYS A 263 14.07 -42.20 -3.57
CA CYS A 263 13.82 -40.85 -4.10
C CYS A 263 13.47 -39.83 -2.99
N PHE A 264 12.68 -40.23 -2.00
CA PHE A 264 12.31 -39.36 -0.88
C PHE A 264 13.50 -39.08 0.05
N PHE A 265 14.34 -40.09 0.30
CA PHE A 265 15.52 -39.95 1.15
C PHE A 265 16.60 -39.05 0.53
N ASN A 266 16.77 -39.11 -0.80
CA ASN A 266 17.68 -38.22 -1.52
C ASN A 266 17.15 -36.78 -1.59
N ARG A 267 15.83 -36.58 -1.75
CA ARG A 267 15.20 -35.24 -1.65
C ARG A 267 15.34 -34.63 -0.25
N TYR A 268 15.17 -35.43 0.81
CA TYR A 268 15.34 -34.96 2.19
C TYR A 268 16.81 -34.60 2.51
N LYS A 269 17.78 -35.40 2.05
CA LYS A 269 19.21 -35.08 2.20
C LYS A 269 19.61 -33.82 1.43
N ALA A 270 19.09 -33.61 0.22
CA ALA A 270 19.33 -32.40 -0.57
C ALA A 270 18.75 -31.15 0.10
N ALA A 271 17.51 -31.22 0.61
CA ALA A 271 16.87 -30.11 1.33
C ALA A 271 17.60 -29.74 2.65
N LYS A 272 18.14 -30.75 3.36
CA LYS A 272 18.91 -30.54 4.60
C LYS A 272 20.32 -29.98 4.33
N ALA A 273 20.91 -30.30 3.18
CA ALA A 273 22.19 -29.72 2.74
C ALA A 273 22.03 -28.25 2.29
N ALA A 274 20.94 -27.92 1.59
CA ALA A 274 20.63 -26.55 1.16
C ALA A 274 20.37 -25.60 2.34
N THR A 275 19.66 -26.07 3.38
CA THR A 275 19.44 -25.30 4.62
C THR A 275 20.74 -25.13 5.44
N LYS A 276 21.62 -26.14 5.46
CA LYS A 276 22.96 -26.01 6.08
C LYS A 276 23.87 -25.02 5.35
N LYS A 277 23.76 -24.92 4.02
CA LYS A 277 24.54 -23.98 3.20
C LYS A 277 24.08 -22.53 3.42
N LYS A 278 22.77 -22.28 3.52
CA LYS A 278 22.20 -20.97 3.91
C LYS A 278 22.64 -20.52 5.32
N LYS A 279 22.76 -21.45 6.28
CA LYS A 279 23.21 -21.15 7.65
C LYS A 279 24.74 -20.91 7.78
N LYS A 280 25.54 -21.34 6.80
CA LYS A 280 27.00 -21.09 6.74
C LYS A 280 27.38 -19.83 5.97
N GLN A 281 26.49 -19.30 5.13
CA GLN A 281 26.70 -18.04 4.39
C GLN A 281 26.16 -16.80 5.11
N SER A 282 25.45 -16.95 6.23
CA SER A 282 25.17 -15.87 7.17
C SER A 282 26.39 -15.66 8.06
N VAL A 283 27.25 -14.70 7.70
CA VAL A 283 28.24 -14.13 8.63
C VAL A 283 27.47 -13.43 9.75
N PRO A 284 27.72 -13.71 11.04
CA PRO A 284 27.19 -12.85 12.10
C PRO A 284 27.92 -11.52 12.02
N LEU A 285 27.20 -10.41 11.79
CA LEU A 285 27.76 -9.09 12.09
C LEU A 285 28.12 -9.07 13.58
N ALA A 286 29.39 -8.84 13.88
CA ALA A 286 29.83 -8.49 15.23
C ALA A 286 29.14 -7.17 15.64
N PRO A 287 28.79 -6.98 16.92
CA PRO A 287 28.27 -5.70 17.38
C PRO A 287 29.39 -4.67 17.27
N SER A 288 29.19 -3.66 16.42
CA SER A 288 29.97 -2.43 16.45
C SER A 288 29.68 -1.74 17.77
N THR A 289 30.71 -1.64 18.62
CA THR A 289 30.76 -0.67 19.72
C THR A 289 30.80 0.73 19.12
N ALA A 290 29.62 1.31 18.91
CA ALA A 290 29.44 2.73 18.80
C ALA A 290 29.16 3.26 20.21
N THR A 291 30.12 4.02 20.74
CA THR A 291 30.00 4.85 21.93
C THR A 291 28.81 5.80 21.76
N PHE A 292 27.79 5.65 22.60
CA PHE A 292 26.74 6.65 22.78
C PHE A 292 27.34 7.91 23.44
N PRO A 293 27.09 9.14 22.95
CA PRO A 293 27.20 10.30 23.82
C PRO A 293 26.08 10.22 24.87
N GLU A 294 26.50 10.40 26.11
CA GLU A 294 25.74 10.43 27.33
C GLU A 294 24.50 11.34 27.22
N VAL A 295 23.34 10.80 27.61
CA VAL A 295 22.09 11.54 27.76
C VAL A 295 22.28 12.55 28.88
N MET A 296 22.31 13.85 28.56
CA MET A 296 22.23 14.89 29.57
C MET A 296 20.94 14.72 30.39
N PRO A 297 20.99 14.70 31.73
CA PRO A 297 19.80 14.66 32.55
C PRO A 297 19.06 16.00 32.46
N ILE A 298 17.77 15.92 32.12
CA ILE A 298 16.84 17.05 32.17
C ILE A 298 16.76 17.53 33.63
N ARG A 299 17.33 18.70 33.90
CA ARG A 299 17.25 19.39 35.19
C ARG A 299 15.80 19.85 35.41
N PRO A 300 15.16 19.53 36.55
CA PRO A 300 13.82 20.03 36.82
C PRO A 300 13.88 21.55 37.03
N GLN A 301 13.15 22.31 36.20
CA GLN A 301 12.96 23.73 36.46
C GLN A 301 12.15 23.88 37.74
N SER A 302 12.80 24.44 38.75
CA SER A 302 12.19 24.79 40.02
C SER A 302 11.16 25.89 39.81
N ARG A 303 9.95 25.65 40.33
CA ARG A 303 8.94 26.69 40.59
C ARG A 303 9.57 27.81 41.41
N ARG A 304 9.76 28.99 40.80
CA ARG A 304 9.81 30.24 41.57
C ARG A 304 8.42 30.86 41.56
N LYS A 305 7.77 30.81 42.73
CA LYS A 305 6.72 31.76 43.12
C LYS A 305 7.33 33.16 43.11
N ALA A 306 6.75 34.09 42.36
CA ALA A 306 6.90 35.51 42.63
C ALA A 306 5.52 36.00 43.09
N ALA A 307 5.43 36.32 44.38
CA ALA A 307 4.30 37.01 44.98
C ALA A 307 4.54 38.52 44.88
N GLY A 308 3.49 39.24 44.47
CA GLY A 308 3.09 40.58 44.91
C GLY A 308 4.10 41.72 44.85
N ALA A 309 3.86 42.69 43.94
CA ALA A 309 3.85 44.11 44.27
C ALA A 309 3.16 44.92 43.14
N ALA A 310 2.09 45.62 43.50
CA ALA A 310 1.54 46.80 42.83
C ALA A 310 1.15 47.78 43.97
N PRO A 311 0.86 49.08 43.74
CA PRO A 311 0.89 49.85 42.48
C PRO A 311 1.61 51.23 42.61
N THR A 312 1.86 51.92 41.50
CA THR A 312 1.81 53.40 41.45
C THR A 312 1.32 53.89 40.09
N THR A 313 0.54 54.96 40.15
CA THR A 313 -0.27 55.66 39.15
C THR A 313 0.51 56.77 38.40
N SER A 314 0.20 57.01 37.12
CA SER A 314 0.10 58.34 36.45
C SER A 314 -0.19 58.10 34.96
N GLU A 315 -1.42 58.41 34.52
CA GLU A 315 -1.85 59.64 33.82
C GLU A 315 -1.54 59.68 32.32
N ALA A 316 -2.62 59.87 31.55
CA ALA A 316 -2.66 60.12 30.12
C ALA A 316 -2.76 61.62 29.84
N PRO A 317 -2.35 62.09 28.65
CA PRO A 317 -2.86 63.34 28.12
C PRO A 317 -3.83 63.08 26.95
N SER A 318 -5.00 63.72 27.05
CA SER A 318 -5.91 63.99 25.93
C SER A 318 -5.76 65.47 25.55
N SER A 319 -5.90 65.79 24.28
CA SER A 319 -6.00 67.16 23.74
C SER A 319 -6.59 67.09 22.32
N PRO A 320 -7.20 68.17 21.79
CA PRO A 320 -8.00 69.22 22.44
C PRO A 320 -9.52 68.98 22.32
#